data_AF-A0A2E1MPF0-F1
#
_entry.id   AF-A0A2E1MPF0-F1
#
_cell.length_a   1.000
_cell.length_b   1.000
_cell.length_c   1.000
_cell.angle_alpha   90.00
_cell.angle_beta   90.00
_cell.angle_gamma   90.00
#
_symmetry.space_group_name_H-M   'P 1'
#
loop_
_entity.id
_entity.type
_entity.pdbx_description
1 polymer ?
#
loop_
_entity_poly.entity_id
_entity_poly.type
_entity_poly.pdbx_seq_one_letter_code
_entity_poly.pdbx_strand_id
1 'polypeptide(L)'
;GEEFGLMVIAPAHHRRIAAGILSWGQDLDHETSPFQVNLSYQVPRNKEADYIGKEALEKQRAMIDEGNAPFKMKMVGITFGGKEITDYAPDFWLIEDTDGNEMGFVTSPWWSPELETNIGLAWVPWSSSGVGTKLQVKLPDEYSESEEPAKGEVVEVPFRESVNPNKREVQKAKGLDYAD
;
A
#
# COMPACT_ATOMS: atom_id res chain seq x y z
N GLY A 1 -16.65 14.97 -26.59
CA GLY A 1 -16.73 14.33 -25.26
C GLY A 1 -17.60 13.10 -25.31
N GLU A 2 -18.89 13.29 -25.60
CA GLU A 2 -19.84 12.22 -25.92
C GLU A 2 -19.33 11.30 -27.04
N GLU A 3 -18.73 11.86 -28.10
CA GLU A 3 -18.07 11.11 -29.18
C GLU A 3 -16.96 10.14 -28.71
N PHE A 4 -16.40 10.37 -27.52
CA PHE A 4 -15.36 9.56 -26.89
C PHE A 4 -15.90 8.74 -25.71
N GLY A 5 -17.23 8.69 -25.53
CA GLY A 5 -17.87 7.96 -24.43
C GLY A 5 -17.58 8.54 -23.04
N LEU A 6 -17.30 9.85 -22.93
CA LEU A 6 -17.08 10.47 -21.62
C LEU A 6 -18.35 10.40 -20.76
N MET A 7 -18.17 9.95 -19.52
CA MET A 7 -19.23 9.86 -18.51
C MET A 7 -18.82 10.62 -17.25
N VAL A 8 -19.81 11.04 -16.47
CA VAL A 8 -19.57 11.61 -15.13
C VAL A 8 -19.07 10.50 -14.21
N ILE A 9 -17.98 10.75 -13.51
CA ILE A 9 -17.41 9.83 -12.53
C ILE A 9 -16.92 10.60 -11.30
N ALA A 10 -17.01 9.97 -10.14
CA ALA A 10 -16.35 10.42 -8.92
C ALA A 10 -14.93 9.81 -8.82
N PRO A 11 -14.10 10.20 -7.83
CA PRO A 11 -12.84 9.51 -7.58
C PRO A 11 -13.05 7.99 -7.42
N ALA A 12 -12.47 7.22 -8.33
CA ALA A 12 -12.63 5.77 -8.34
C ALA A 12 -11.74 5.12 -7.27
N HIS A 13 -12.34 4.62 -6.19
CA HIS A 13 -11.61 4.08 -5.03
C HIS A 13 -10.71 2.90 -5.40
N HIS A 14 -11.22 1.93 -6.15
CA HIS A 14 -10.43 0.81 -6.67
C HIS A 14 -9.21 1.25 -7.48
N ARG A 15 -9.33 2.33 -8.29
CA ARG A 15 -8.22 2.80 -9.13
C ARG A 15 -7.10 3.44 -8.31
N ARG A 16 -7.42 4.16 -7.23
CA ARG A 16 -6.38 4.72 -6.35
C ARG A 16 -5.61 3.61 -5.64
N ILE A 17 -6.28 2.58 -5.16
CA ILE A 17 -5.65 1.44 -4.46
C ILE A 17 -4.76 0.70 -5.46
N ALA A 18 -5.29 0.36 -6.64
CA ALA A 18 -4.54 -0.28 -7.71
C ALA A 18 -3.27 0.51 -8.10
N ALA A 19 -3.34 1.84 -8.12
CA ALA A 19 -2.22 2.72 -8.40
C ALA A 19 -1.29 2.99 -7.19
N GLY A 20 -1.64 2.52 -5.99
CA GLY A 20 -0.88 2.81 -4.77
C GLY A 20 -0.99 4.24 -4.27
N ILE A 21 -2.06 4.96 -4.67
CA ILE A 21 -2.33 6.33 -4.25
C ILE A 21 -3.02 6.29 -2.89
N LEU A 22 -2.36 6.91 -1.91
CA LEU A 22 -2.75 6.89 -0.51
C LEU A 22 -3.78 7.99 -0.19
N SER A 23 -4.72 7.68 0.69
CA SER A 23 -5.71 8.62 1.22
C SER A 23 -5.32 9.09 2.63
N TRP A 24 -5.25 10.42 2.82
CA TRP A 24 -5.04 10.99 4.15
C TRP A 24 -6.23 10.69 5.07
N GLY A 25 -5.96 10.26 6.30
CA GLY A 25 -6.95 9.86 7.30
C GLY A 25 -7.38 8.39 7.23
N GLN A 26 -7.11 7.69 6.12
CA GLN A 26 -7.40 6.26 5.97
C GLN A 26 -6.13 5.42 5.87
N ASP A 27 -5.19 5.82 5.01
CA ASP A 27 -3.94 5.09 4.77
C ASP A 27 -2.77 5.66 5.58
N LEU A 28 -2.75 6.99 5.76
CA LEU A 28 -1.75 7.69 6.56
C LEU A 28 -2.32 8.93 7.22
N ASP A 29 -1.60 9.44 8.20
CA ASP A 29 -1.91 10.67 8.91
C ASP A 29 -0.64 11.35 9.44
N HIS A 30 -0.81 12.29 10.36
CA HIS A 30 0.25 13.04 11.03
C HIS A 30 1.23 12.19 11.88
N GLU A 31 0.88 10.95 12.22
CA GLU A 31 1.75 10.03 12.96
C GLU A 31 2.59 9.14 12.03
N THR A 32 2.33 9.20 10.72
CA THR A 32 2.93 8.32 9.73
C THR A 32 4.15 8.95 9.07
N SER A 33 5.30 8.26 9.10
CA SER A 33 6.46 8.65 8.31
C SER A 33 6.30 8.26 6.82
N PRO A 34 6.77 9.10 5.87
CA PRO A 34 6.85 8.73 4.45
C PRO A 34 7.61 7.43 4.18
N PHE A 35 8.54 7.03 5.07
CA PHE A 35 9.30 5.79 4.97
C PHE A 35 8.54 4.54 5.42
N GLN A 36 7.45 4.71 6.18
CA GLN A 36 6.56 3.60 6.55
C GLN A 36 5.60 3.24 5.44
N VAL A 37 5.35 4.18 4.51
CA VAL A 37 4.40 4.01 3.42
C VAL A 37 5.12 4.11 2.07
N ASN A 38 4.38 3.95 0.98
CA ASN A 38 4.92 4.04 -0.38
C ASN A 38 5.24 5.50 -0.79
N LEU A 39 5.91 6.29 0.07
CA LEU A 39 6.26 7.70 -0.17
C LEU A 39 7.73 8.02 0.12
N SER A 40 8.58 7.04 0.42
CA SER A 40 10.01 7.24 0.70
C SER A 40 10.75 7.98 -0.43
N TYR A 41 10.30 7.77 -1.67
CA TYR A 41 10.81 8.45 -2.85
C TYR A 41 10.55 9.97 -2.81
N GLN A 42 9.49 10.44 -2.15
CA GLN A 42 9.21 11.88 -2.06
C GLN A 42 10.14 12.62 -1.09
N VAL A 43 10.97 11.89 -0.33
CA VAL A 43 11.97 12.47 0.56
C VAL A 43 13.29 12.58 -0.21
N PRO A 44 13.74 13.78 -0.62
CA PRO A 44 14.94 13.94 -1.43
C PRO A 44 16.22 13.71 -0.61
N ARG A 45 17.23 13.07 -1.21
CA ARG A 45 18.58 12.87 -0.64
C ARG A 45 19.45 14.12 -0.79
N ASN A 46 19.37 14.78 -1.95
CA ASN A 46 20.32 15.85 -2.34
C ASN A 46 19.73 17.27 -2.26
N LYS A 47 18.67 17.47 -1.46
CA LYS A 47 18.05 18.80 -1.32
C LYS A 47 18.81 19.65 -0.31
N GLU A 48 19.51 20.67 -0.79
CA GLU A 48 20.27 21.61 0.05
C GLU A 48 19.39 22.40 1.03
N ALA A 49 18.20 22.81 0.60
CA ALA A 49 17.29 23.60 1.43
C ALA A 49 16.92 22.88 2.73
N ASP A 50 16.83 23.65 3.82
CA ASP A 50 16.35 23.16 5.12
C ASP A 50 14.82 23.21 5.14
N TYR A 51 14.18 22.04 5.15
CA TYR A 51 12.73 21.90 5.15
C TYR A 51 12.26 21.26 6.46
N ILE A 52 11.00 21.51 6.80
CA ILE A 52 10.40 21.00 8.05
C ILE A 52 10.56 19.48 8.12
N GLY A 53 11.20 19.00 9.18
CA GLY A 53 11.41 17.57 9.44
C GLY A 53 12.65 16.95 8.76
N LYS A 54 13.48 17.73 8.05
CA LYS A 54 14.68 17.23 7.35
C LYS A 54 15.57 16.35 8.22
N GLU A 55 16.03 16.85 9.36
CA GLU A 55 16.92 16.10 10.26
C GLU A 55 16.32 14.75 10.70
N ALA A 56 15.03 14.74 11.04
CA ALA A 56 14.34 13.51 11.46
C ALA A 56 14.22 12.50 10.32
N LEU A 57 13.92 12.97 9.10
CA LEU A 57 13.82 12.10 7.92
C LEU A 57 15.19 11.55 7.50
N GLU A 58 16.25 12.36 7.56
CA GLU A 58 17.62 11.91 7.28
C GLU A 58 18.07 10.85 8.30
N LYS A 59 17.74 11.01 9.58
CA LYS A 59 18.02 10.00 10.60
C LYS A 59 17.29 8.68 10.34
N GLN A 60 16.00 8.74 9.98
CA GLN A 60 15.22 7.56 9.62
C GLN A 60 15.81 6.86 8.39
N ARG A 61 16.21 7.63 7.37
CA ARG A 61 16.86 7.12 6.17
C ARG A 61 18.19 6.44 6.47
N ALA A 62 19.07 7.08 7.24
CA ALA A 62 20.36 6.50 7.62
C ALA A 62 20.19 5.13 8.32
N MET A 63 19.22 5.02 9.24
CA MET A 63 18.88 3.74 9.87
C MET A 63 18.45 2.68 8.85
N ILE A 64 17.63 3.03 7.86
CA ILE A 64 17.18 2.11 6.80
C ILE A 64 18.34 1.70 5.90
N ASP A 65 19.18 2.65 5.48
CA ASP A 65 20.36 2.40 4.63
C ASP A 65 21.39 1.50 5.35
N GLU A 66 21.46 1.54 6.68
CA GLU A 66 22.22 0.60 7.53
C GLU A 66 21.55 -0.78 7.70
N GLY A 67 20.33 -0.97 7.17
CA GLY A 67 19.56 -2.21 7.29
C GLY A 67 18.74 -2.34 8.57
N ASN A 68 18.62 -1.27 9.36
CA ASN A 68 17.79 -1.25 10.56
C ASN A 68 16.31 -1.00 10.22
N ALA A 69 15.42 -1.45 11.10
CA ALA A 69 13.98 -1.19 11.03
C ALA A 69 13.61 -0.04 11.98
N PRO A 70 13.54 1.23 11.53
CA PRO A 70 13.21 2.34 12.43
C PRO A 70 11.76 2.36 12.90
N PHE A 71 10.89 1.51 12.31
CA PHE A 71 9.47 1.44 12.63
C PHE A 71 9.05 0.01 12.95
N LYS A 72 8.08 -0.13 13.85
CA LYS A 72 7.45 -1.42 14.16
C LYS A 72 6.61 -1.92 12.98
N MET A 73 5.83 -1.02 12.37
CA MET A 73 4.88 -1.33 11.30
C MET A 73 5.26 -0.61 10.00
N LYS A 74 4.94 -1.24 8.87
CA LYS A 74 5.10 -0.73 7.52
C LYS A 74 3.85 -1.03 6.70
N MET A 75 3.46 -0.09 5.84
CA MET A 75 2.40 -0.30 4.87
C MET A 75 2.90 -1.08 3.67
N VAL A 76 2.10 -2.04 3.23
CA VAL A 76 2.31 -2.90 2.07
C VAL A 76 1.05 -2.97 1.20
N GLY A 77 1.22 -3.39 -0.05
CA GLY A 77 0.10 -3.86 -0.86
C GLY A 77 -0.13 -5.35 -0.64
N ILE A 78 -1.39 -5.77 -0.63
CA ILE A 78 -1.77 -7.18 -0.50
C ILE A 78 -2.80 -7.57 -1.56
N THR A 79 -2.76 -8.83 -1.99
CA THR A 79 -3.87 -9.50 -2.67
C THR A 79 -4.44 -10.56 -1.74
N PHE A 80 -5.75 -10.78 -1.76
CA PHE A 80 -6.40 -11.79 -0.91
C PHE A 80 -7.70 -12.31 -1.51
N GLY A 81 -8.15 -13.46 -1.02
CA GLY A 81 -9.40 -14.12 -1.46
C GLY A 81 -10.67 -13.49 -0.89
N GLY A 82 -11.76 -14.25 -0.93
CA GLY A 82 -13.10 -13.80 -0.54
C GLY A 82 -13.93 -13.32 -1.73
N LYS A 83 -15.18 -12.95 -1.44
CA LYS A 83 -16.10 -12.36 -2.42
C LYS A 83 -15.61 -10.96 -2.84
N GLU A 84 -16.16 -10.46 -3.93
CA GLU A 84 -15.85 -9.13 -4.45
C GLU A 84 -16.20 -8.03 -3.43
N ILE A 85 -15.20 -7.23 -3.05
CA ILE A 85 -15.39 -6.08 -2.17
C ILE A 85 -15.69 -4.85 -3.02
N THR A 86 -16.95 -4.42 -3.00
CA THR A 86 -17.44 -3.32 -3.84
C THR A 86 -17.88 -2.10 -3.06
N ASP A 87 -17.70 -2.10 -1.74
CA ASP A 87 -18.05 -0.99 -0.86
C ASP A 87 -16.88 -0.63 0.08
N TYR A 88 -17.00 0.52 0.73
CA TYR A 88 -16.02 1.05 1.65
C TYR A 88 -15.93 0.19 2.92
N ALA A 89 -14.71 -0.15 3.35
CA ALA A 89 -14.50 -0.79 4.64
C ALA A 89 -14.70 0.23 5.77
N PRO A 90 -15.75 0.08 6.62
CA PRO A 90 -16.05 1.04 7.67
C PRO A 90 -15.09 0.94 8.86
N ASP A 91 -14.32 -0.15 8.95
CA ASP A 91 -13.35 -0.42 10.01
C ASP A 91 -12.16 -1.20 9.43
N PHE A 92 -11.07 -1.26 10.19
CA PHE A 92 -9.90 -2.04 9.85
C PHE A 92 -10.16 -3.54 9.95
N TRP A 93 -9.61 -4.30 9.01
CA TRP A 93 -9.73 -5.76 9.02
C TRP A 93 -8.43 -6.40 9.48
N LEU A 94 -8.49 -7.24 10.49
CA LEU A 94 -7.30 -7.81 11.10
C LEU A 94 -6.60 -8.79 10.15
N ILE A 95 -5.27 -8.81 10.24
CA ILE A 95 -4.41 -9.73 9.51
C ILE A 95 -3.76 -10.68 10.49
N GLU A 96 -3.71 -11.96 10.14
CA GLU A 96 -2.99 -13.01 10.84
C GLU A 96 -1.85 -13.57 9.99
N ASP A 97 -0.82 -14.08 10.66
CA ASP A 97 0.18 -14.94 10.03
C ASP A 97 -0.39 -16.34 9.76
N THR A 98 0.40 -17.20 9.13
CA THR A 98 -0.02 -18.58 8.82
C THR A 98 -0.21 -19.48 10.05
N ASP A 99 0.25 -19.02 11.22
CA ASP A 99 0.12 -19.72 12.50
C ASP A 99 -1.06 -19.17 13.33
N GLY A 100 -1.82 -18.20 12.79
CA GLY A 100 -2.99 -17.59 13.42
C GLY A 100 -2.68 -16.46 14.40
N ASN A 101 -1.46 -15.92 14.40
CA ASN A 101 -1.12 -14.78 15.25
C ASN A 101 -1.46 -13.47 14.55
N GLU A 102 -2.15 -12.56 15.26
CA GLU A 102 -2.47 -11.24 14.74
C GLU A 102 -1.20 -10.42 14.47
N MET A 103 -1.09 -9.91 13.24
CA MET A 103 0.11 -9.28 12.71
C MET A 103 -0.20 -8.06 11.85
N GLY A 104 -1.34 -7.41 12.01
CA GLY A 104 -1.62 -6.20 11.26
C GLY A 104 -3.08 -5.98 10.93
N PHE A 105 -3.30 -5.08 9.99
CA PHE A 105 -4.64 -4.72 9.57
C PHE A 105 -4.68 -4.12 8.16
N VAL A 106 -5.81 -4.32 7.47
CA VAL A 106 -6.12 -3.74 6.16
C VAL A 106 -6.82 -2.40 6.36
N THR A 107 -6.39 -1.36 5.61
CA THR A 107 -6.97 -0.01 5.65
C THR A 107 -7.86 0.29 4.44
N SER A 108 -7.51 -0.26 3.29
CA SER A 108 -8.15 0.08 2.02
C SER A 108 -8.31 -1.17 1.15
N PRO A 109 -9.30 -2.03 1.42
CA PRO A 109 -9.61 -3.17 0.57
C PRO A 109 -10.55 -2.77 -0.58
N TRP A 110 -10.40 -3.42 -1.75
CA TRP A 110 -11.36 -3.35 -2.85
C TRP A 110 -11.15 -4.48 -3.87
N TRP A 111 -12.19 -4.86 -4.59
CA TRP A 111 -12.10 -5.76 -5.74
C TRP A 111 -11.38 -5.10 -6.93
N SER A 112 -10.44 -5.80 -7.55
CA SER A 112 -9.84 -5.39 -8.83
C SER A 112 -10.41 -6.24 -9.96
N PRO A 113 -11.32 -5.71 -10.80
CA PRO A 113 -11.86 -6.47 -11.94
C PRO A 113 -10.78 -6.88 -12.95
N GLU A 114 -9.71 -6.10 -13.07
CA GLU A 114 -8.61 -6.37 -14.00
C GLU A 114 -7.71 -7.52 -13.51
N LEU A 115 -7.56 -7.68 -12.19
CA LEU A 115 -6.73 -8.72 -11.58
C LEU A 115 -7.56 -9.93 -11.11
N GLU A 116 -8.89 -9.83 -11.20
CA GLU A 116 -9.84 -10.84 -10.71
C GLU A 116 -9.54 -11.28 -9.26
N THR A 117 -9.14 -10.33 -8.41
CA THR A 117 -8.85 -10.58 -6.99
C THR A 117 -9.08 -9.32 -6.15
N ASN A 118 -9.26 -9.49 -4.83
CA ASN A 118 -9.27 -8.37 -3.90
C ASN A 118 -7.84 -7.86 -3.72
N ILE A 119 -7.68 -6.55 -3.79
CA ILE A 119 -6.44 -5.84 -3.49
C ILE A 119 -6.65 -4.97 -2.27
N GLY A 120 -5.57 -4.66 -1.56
CA GLY A 120 -5.66 -3.66 -0.51
C GLY A 120 -4.34 -3.11 -0.01
N LEU A 121 -4.42 -1.98 0.67
CA LEU A 121 -3.33 -1.43 1.46
C LEU A 121 -3.47 -1.91 2.90
N ALA A 122 -2.35 -2.34 3.49
CA ALA A 122 -2.33 -2.96 4.80
C ALA A 122 -1.09 -2.58 5.59
N TRP A 123 -1.22 -2.51 6.90
CA TRP A 123 -0.12 -2.34 7.85
C TRP A 123 0.29 -3.69 8.43
N VAL A 124 1.57 -4.03 8.33
CA VAL A 124 2.17 -5.25 8.89
C VAL A 124 3.47 -4.92 9.64
N PRO A 125 3.98 -5.79 10.53
CA PRO A 125 5.31 -5.67 11.09
C PRO A 125 6.35 -5.49 10.00
N TRP A 126 7.35 -4.65 10.26
CA TRP A 126 8.43 -4.41 9.31
C TRP A 126 9.11 -5.71 8.84
N SER A 127 9.30 -6.66 9.75
CA SER A 127 9.86 -8.00 9.47
C SER A 127 9.03 -8.83 8.50
N SER A 128 7.75 -8.53 8.34
CA SER A 128 6.80 -9.26 7.50
C SER A 128 6.35 -8.46 6.26
N SER A 129 7.09 -7.40 5.91
CA SER A 129 6.74 -6.49 4.81
C SER A 129 7.32 -6.88 3.45
N GLY A 130 8.02 -8.02 3.36
CA GLY A 130 8.62 -8.50 2.13
C GLY A 130 7.57 -9.00 1.14
N VAL A 131 7.74 -8.67 -0.15
CA VAL A 131 6.92 -9.24 -1.23
C VAL A 131 7.00 -10.76 -1.20
N GLY A 132 5.86 -11.42 -1.36
CA GLY A 132 5.73 -12.86 -1.28
C GLY A 132 5.34 -13.39 0.10
N THR A 133 5.32 -12.54 1.13
CA THR A 133 4.94 -12.94 2.49
C THR A 133 3.47 -13.36 2.51
N LYS A 134 3.20 -14.60 2.95
CA LYS A 134 1.82 -15.11 3.10
C LYS A 134 1.20 -14.59 4.38
N LEU A 135 -0.10 -14.30 4.31
CA LEU A 135 -0.90 -13.79 5.41
C LEU A 135 -2.35 -14.22 5.25
N GLN A 136 -3.16 -13.97 6.27
CA GLN A 136 -4.59 -14.24 6.25
C GLN A 136 -5.37 -13.00 6.72
N VAL A 137 -6.49 -12.70 6.06
CA VAL A 137 -7.32 -11.52 6.34
C VAL A 137 -8.64 -11.98 6.95
N LYS A 138 -8.99 -11.46 8.13
CA LYS A 138 -10.31 -11.67 8.73
C LYS A 138 -11.33 -10.80 8.00
N LEU A 139 -12.09 -11.41 7.11
CA LEU A 139 -13.13 -10.71 6.35
C LEU A 139 -14.43 -10.61 7.16
N PRO A 140 -15.20 -9.52 7.00
CA PRO A 140 -16.59 -9.49 7.41
C PRO A 140 -17.41 -10.58 6.70
N ASP A 141 -18.43 -11.13 7.38
CA ASP A 141 -19.29 -12.21 6.86
C ASP A 141 -19.84 -11.97 5.46
N GLU A 142 -20.13 -10.70 5.12
CA GLU A 142 -20.60 -10.28 3.80
C GLU A 142 -19.63 -10.69 2.69
N TYR A 143 -18.32 -10.52 2.93
CA TYR A 143 -17.25 -10.79 1.97
C TYR A 143 -16.58 -12.16 2.17
N SER A 144 -16.86 -12.85 3.27
CA SER A 144 -16.35 -14.19 3.56
C SER A 144 -17.02 -15.27 2.70
N GLU A 145 -16.21 -16.25 2.27
CA GLU A 145 -16.68 -17.50 1.63
C GLU A 145 -16.81 -18.66 2.64
N SER A 146 -16.15 -18.53 3.79
CA SER A 146 -16.11 -19.52 4.89
C SER A 146 -15.83 -18.82 6.22
N GLU A 147 -15.91 -19.55 7.33
CA GLU A 147 -15.49 -19.06 8.66
C GLU A 147 -13.97 -18.86 8.78
N GLU A 148 -13.19 -19.49 7.89
CA GLU A 148 -11.74 -19.35 7.84
C GLU A 148 -11.31 -17.99 7.26
N PRO A 149 -10.27 -17.34 7.82
CA PRO A 149 -9.68 -16.15 7.26
C PRO A 149 -9.23 -16.31 5.79
N ALA A 150 -9.44 -15.26 4.98
CA ALA A 150 -9.10 -15.27 3.57
C ALA A 150 -7.58 -15.26 3.37
N LYS A 151 -7.06 -16.20 2.59
CA LYS A 151 -5.63 -16.26 2.28
C LYS A 151 -5.22 -15.08 1.42
N GLY A 152 -4.04 -14.53 1.72
CA GLY A 152 -3.46 -13.42 0.99
C GLY A 152 -1.94 -13.44 0.98
N GLU A 153 -1.38 -12.44 0.29
CA GLU A 153 0.05 -12.29 0.08
C GLU A 153 0.42 -10.83 -0.11
N VAL A 154 1.60 -10.46 0.39
CA VAL A 154 2.21 -9.15 0.14
C VAL A 154 2.71 -9.07 -1.30
N VAL A 155 2.31 -8.02 -2.01
CA VAL A 155 2.66 -7.79 -3.42
C VAL A 155 3.25 -6.39 -3.63
N GLU A 156 3.89 -6.19 -4.79
CA GLU A 156 4.38 -4.86 -5.16
C GLU A 156 3.23 -3.87 -5.40
N VAL A 157 3.49 -2.60 -5.09
CA VAL A 157 2.60 -1.48 -5.37
C VAL A 157 3.32 -0.50 -6.31
N PRO A 158 2.70 -0.10 -7.45
CA PRO A 158 1.30 -0.33 -7.84
C PRO A 158 0.98 -1.79 -8.23
N PHE A 159 -0.28 -2.19 -8.08
CA PHE A 159 -0.77 -3.54 -8.37
C PHE A 159 -0.87 -3.85 -9.87
N ARG A 160 -0.78 -2.81 -10.69
CA ARG A 160 -0.71 -2.89 -12.15
C ARG A 160 0.28 -1.88 -12.68
N GLU A 161 0.83 -2.16 -13.85
CA GLU A 161 1.66 -1.20 -14.55
C GLU A 161 0.85 0.02 -14.99
N SER A 162 1.49 1.19 -14.95
CA SER A 162 0.90 2.40 -15.48
C SER A 162 0.91 2.36 -17.02
N VAL A 163 -0.25 2.61 -17.63
CA VAL A 163 -0.36 2.75 -19.11
C VAL A 163 0.58 3.83 -19.63
N ASN A 164 0.72 4.92 -18.87
CA ASN A 164 1.72 5.95 -19.10
C ASN A 164 2.71 5.91 -17.93
N PRO A 165 3.98 5.50 -18.17
CA PRO A 165 4.98 5.44 -17.14
C PRO A 165 5.13 6.80 -16.45
N ASN A 166 4.91 6.82 -15.14
CA ASN A 166 5.15 8.00 -14.34
C ASN A 166 6.66 8.23 -14.20
N LYS A 167 7.05 9.41 -13.67
CA LYS A 167 8.48 9.74 -13.49
C LYS A 167 9.24 8.71 -12.67
N ARG A 168 8.61 8.09 -11.66
CA ARG A 168 9.23 7.05 -10.82
C ARG A 168 9.52 5.79 -11.65
N GLU A 169 8.57 5.32 -12.45
CA GLU A 169 8.76 4.14 -13.31
C GLU A 169 9.86 4.39 -14.36
N VAL A 170 9.88 5.59 -14.96
CA VAL A 170 10.92 5.99 -15.94
C VAL A 170 12.32 6.02 -15.31
N GLN A 171 12.47 6.51 -14.07
CA GLN A 171 13.77 6.54 -13.39
C GLN A 171 14.20 5.17 -12.87
N LYS A 172 13.26 4.36 -12.33
CA LYS A 172 13.52 2.96 -11.95
C LYS A 172 14.04 2.15 -13.13
N ALA A 173 13.48 2.34 -14.33
CA ALA A 173 13.95 1.71 -15.55
C ALA A 173 15.39 2.13 -15.95
N LYS A 174 15.88 3.26 -15.46
CA LYS A 174 17.25 3.74 -15.65
C LYS A 174 18.20 3.33 -14.52
N GLY A 175 17.72 2.61 -13.50
CA GLY A 175 18.51 2.19 -12.35
C GLY A 175 18.85 3.32 -11.36
N LEU A 176 18.12 4.44 -11.40
CA LEU A 176 18.35 5.59 -10.52
C LEU A 176 17.38 5.53 -9.32
N ASP A 177 17.87 5.86 -8.11
CA ASP A 177 16.99 6.13 -6.97
C ASP A 177 16.28 7.46 -7.23
N TYR A 178 14.96 7.50 -7.06
CA TYR A 178 14.17 8.71 -7.28
C TYR A 178 14.53 9.80 -6.25
N ALA A 179 15.04 9.40 -5.08
CA ALA A 179 15.46 10.33 -4.06
C ALA A 179 16.79 11.03 -4.39
N ASP A 180 17.57 10.54 -5.36
CA ASP A 180 18.84 11.15 -5.78
C ASP A 180 18.65 12.45 -6.60
#